data_AF-A0AB73QIH5-F1
#
_entry.id   AF-A0AB73QIH5-F1
#
_cell.length_a   1.000
_cell.length_b   1.000
_cell.length_c   1.000
_cell.angle_alpha   90.00
_cell.angle_beta   90.00
_cell.angle_gamma   90.00
#
_symmetry.space_group_name_H-M   'P 1'
#
loop_
_entity.id
_entity.type
_entity.pdbx_description
1 polymer ?
#
loop_
_entity_poly.entity_id
_entity_poly.type
_entity_poly.pdbx_seq_one_letter_code
_entity_poly.pdbx_strand_id
1 'polypeptide(L)'
;FTSIVKSLVNNLINPLIGLFIGRIDLSNLVLTVGDAQFKYGSFLNAVINFLIISFVVFLMVKAINTFRKKEDKKTETPSEEVMYLKEIAELLKKNKE
;
A
#
# COMPACT_ATOMS: atom_id res chain seq x y z
N PHE A 1 -8.07 10.93 -3.05
CA PHE A 1 -7.02 9.98 -2.64
C PHE A 1 -6.21 10.51 -1.46
N THR A 2 -5.43 11.59 -1.63
CA THR A 2 -4.58 12.17 -0.57
C THR A 2 -5.33 12.47 0.74
N SER A 3 -6.55 13.00 0.68
CA SER A 3 -7.35 13.28 1.88
C SER A 3 -7.82 12.02 2.62
N ILE A 4 -8.11 10.93 1.91
CA ILE A 4 -8.51 9.64 2.50
C ILE A 4 -7.30 9.04 3.23
N VAL A 5 -6.15 9.05 2.59
CA VAL A 5 -4.89 8.57 3.17
C VAL A 5 -4.52 9.41 4.40
N LYS A 6 -4.59 10.74 4.30
CA LYS A 6 -4.35 11.63 5.45
C LYS A 6 -5.31 11.35 6.61
N SER A 7 -6.59 11.09 6.33
CA SER A 7 -7.57 10.72 7.36
C SER A 7 -7.20 9.40 8.04
N LEU A 8 -6.84 8.36 7.27
CA LEU A 8 -6.40 7.08 7.82
C LEU A 8 -5.17 7.24 8.71
N VAL A 9 -4.18 8.02 8.26
CA VAL A 9 -2.95 8.26 9.01
C VAL A 9 -3.24 9.07 10.28
N ASN A 10 -3.95 10.18 10.16
CA ASN A 10 -4.21 11.07 11.28
C ASN A 10 -5.14 10.46 12.34
N ASN A 11 -6.15 9.69 11.91
CA ASN A 11 -7.21 9.20 12.80
C ASN A 11 -6.97 7.79 13.33
N LEU A 12 -6.20 6.95 12.63
CA LEU A 12 -5.90 5.58 13.08
C LEU A 12 -4.41 5.40 13.42
N ILE A 13 -3.52 5.80 12.52
CA ILE A 13 -2.08 5.54 12.69
C ILE A 13 -1.45 6.43 13.75
N ASN A 14 -1.73 7.74 13.76
CA ASN A 14 -1.14 8.66 14.75
C ASN A 14 -1.54 8.29 16.19
N PRO A 15 -2.81 7.94 16.51
CA PRO A 15 -3.17 7.42 17.82
C PRO A 15 -2.46 6.10 18.18
N LEU A 16 -2.34 5.17 17.22
CA LEU A 16 -1.61 3.90 17.43
C LEU A 16 -0.12 4.15 17.72
N ILE A 17 0.54 4.98 16.92
CA ILE A 17 1.94 5.38 17.14
C ILE A 17 2.08 6.06 18.51
N GLY A 18 1.16 6.97 18.84
CA GLY A 18 1.14 7.66 20.13
C GLY A 18 0.97 6.72 21.32
N LEU A 19 0.23 5.62 21.16
CA LEU A 19 0.00 4.60 22.19
C LEU A 19 1.25 3.73 22.43
N PHE A 20 1.96 3.32 21.37
CA PHE A 20 3.06 2.35 21.45
C PHE A 20 4.46 2.98 21.55
N ILE A 21 4.66 4.14 20.92
CA ILE A 21 5.97 4.79 20.77
C ILE A 21 6.02 6.12 21.55
N GLY A 22 4.85 6.62 21.98
CA GLY A 22 4.72 7.94 22.60
C GLY A 22 4.60 9.06 21.56
N ARG A 23 4.39 10.31 22.02
CA ARG A 23 4.36 11.48 21.13
C ARG A 23 5.79 11.82 20.70
N ILE A 24 6.21 11.33 19.54
CA ILE A 24 7.42 11.81 18.88
C ILE A 24 7.11 13.21 18.34
N ASP A 25 7.54 14.25 19.04
CA ASP A 25 7.49 15.63 18.56
C ASP A 25 8.90 16.22 18.50
N LEU A 26 9.47 16.23 17.30
CA LEU A 26 10.78 16.82 17.04
C LEU A 26 10.70 18.31 16.71
N SER A 27 9.50 18.93 16.67
CA SER A 27 9.30 20.32 16.23
C SER A 27 10.07 21.34 17.05
N ASN A 28 10.38 20.99 18.30
CA ASN A 28 11.06 21.87 19.26
C ASN A 28 12.58 21.92 19.04
N LEU A 29 13.13 21.12 18.13
CA LEU A 29 14.53 21.19 17.76
C LEU A 29 14.79 22.40 16.88
N VAL A 30 15.47 23.38 17.46
CA VAL A 30 15.85 24.64 16.81
C VAL A 30 17.34 24.83 16.99
N LEU A 31 18.05 25.05 15.89
CA LEU A 31 19.45 25.47 15.92
C LEU A 31 19.47 26.99 15.78
N THR A 32 19.96 27.66 16.81
CA THR A 32 20.12 29.12 16.79
C THR A 32 21.55 29.45 16.40
N VAL A 33 21.72 30.24 15.34
CA VAL A 33 23.02 30.75 14.88
C VAL A 33 22.91 32.26 14.76
N GLY A 34 23.46 32.99 15.74
CA GLY A 34 23.21 34.43 15.87
C GLY A 34 21.72 34.72 16.08
N ASP A 35 21.15 35.61 15.27
CA ASP A 35 19.72 35.93 15.29
C ASP A 35 18.86 34.97 14.46
N ALA A 36 19.47 34.06 13.70
CA ALA A 36 18.75 33.12 12.85
C ALA A 36 18.33 31.85 13.62
N GLN A 37 17.03 31.52 13.55
CA GLN A 37 16.46 30.29 14.10
C GLN A 37 16.19 29.26 13.01
N PHE A 38 16.98 28.19 12.97
CA PHE A 38 16.78 27.07 12.06
C PHE A 38 15.92 26.00 12.72
N LYS A 39 14.62 25.97 12.40
CA LYS A 39 13.64 24.99 12.92
C LYS A 39 13.73 23.64 12.19
N TYR A 40 14.91 23.03 12.20
CA TYR A 40 15.13 21.74 11.52
C TYR A 40 14.29 20.61 12.12
N GLY A 41 13.87 20.76 13.38
CA GLY A 41 12.92 19.87 14.03
C GLY A 41 11.59 19.71 13.29
N SER A 42 11.00 20.82 12.86
CA SER A 42 9.75 20.81 12.08
C SER A 42 9.95 20.14 10.72
N PHE A 43 11.10 20.34 10.09
CA PHE A 43 11.44 19.68 8.84
C PHE A 43 11.57 18.16 9.03
N LEU A 44 12.28 17.71 10.07
CA LEU A 44 12.46 16.29 10.35
C LEU A 44 11.13 15.60 10.69
N ASN A 45 10.26 16.28 11.45
CA ASN A 45 8.88 15.83 11.67
C ASN A 45 8.10 15.68 10.35
N ALA A 46 8.24 16.62 9.42
CA ALA A 46 7.59 16.52 8.12
C ALA A 46 8.12 15.33 7.30
N VAL A 47 9.43 15.05 7.35
CA VAL A 47 10.04 13.88 6.70
C VAL A 47 9.51 12.57 7.30
N ILE A 48 9.47 12.45 8.63
CA ILE A 48 8.92 11.25 9.30
C ILE A 48 7.45 11.05 8.94
N ASN A 49 6.65 12.11 8.98
CA ASN A 49 5.24 12.05 8.61
C ASN A 49 5.06 11.61 7.14
N PHE A 50 5.90 12.11 6.22
CA PHE A 50 5.89 11.68 4.82
C PHE A 50 6.25 10.18 4.67
N LEU A 51 7.23 9.69 5.42
CA LEU A 51 7.59 8.26 5.42
C LEU A 51 6.43 7.39 5.92
N ILE A 52 5.74 7.80 7.00
CA ILE A 52 4.57 7.09 7.51
C ILE A 52 3.45 7.07 6.47
N ILE A 53 3.11 8.23 5.90
CA ILE A 53 2.04 8.34 4.90
C ILE A 53 2.36 7.47 3.68
N SER A 54 3.58 7.57 3.14
CA SER A 54 3.98 6.79 1.96
C SER A 54 4.01 5.29 2.25
N PHE A 55 4.43 4.86 3.43
CA PHE A 55 4.38 3.46 3.87
C PHE A 55 2.94 2.93 3.98
N VAL A 56 2.02 3.73 4.54
CA VAL A 56 0.61 3.35 4.65
C VAL A 56 -0.04 3.24 3.27
N VAL A 57 0.25 4.17 2.36
CA VAL A 57 -0.19 4.08 0.95
C VAL A 57 0.35 2.82 0.29
N PHE A 58 1.63 2.52 0.50
CA PHE A 58 2.25 1.31 -0.02
C PHE A 58 1.53 0.05 0.48
N LEU A 59 1.21 -0.04 1.78
CA LEU A 59 0.45 -1.15 2.34
C LEU A 59 -0.97 -1.24 1.75
N MET A 60 -1.64 -0.11 1.55
CA MET A 60 -2.96 -0.07 0.93
C MET A 60 -2.94 -0.60 -0.51
N VAL A 61 -1.99 -0.13 -1.32
CA VAL A 61 -1.80 -0.62 -2.70
C VAL A 61 -1.43 -2.10 -2.70
N LYS A 62 -0.55 -2.53 -1.79
CA LYS A 62 -0.15 -3.94 -1.65
C LYS A 62 -1.35 -4.81 -1.27
N ALA A 63 -2.20 -4.37 -0.35
CA ALA A 63 -3.41 -5.09 0.04
C ALA A 63 -4.33 -5.27 -1.16
N ILE A 64 -4.65 -4.18 -1.88
CA ILE A 64 -5.49 -4.23 -3.08
C ILE A 64 -4.89 -5.17 -4.13
N ASN A 65 -3.59 -5.04 -4.44
CA ASN A 65 -2.92 -5.90 -5.41
C ASN A 65 -2.89 -7.37 -4.96
N THR A 66 -2.82 -7.65 -3.65
CA THR A 66 -2.86 -9.00 -3.11
C THR A 66 -4.26 -9.61 -3.19
N PHE A 67 -5.32 -8.82 -2.94
CA PHE A 67 -6.70 -9.27 -3.07
C PHE A 67 -7.08 -9.54 -4.53
N ARG A 68 -6.71 -8.64 -5.46
CA ARG A 68 -6.94 -8.86 -6.90
C ARG A 68 -6.24 -10.13 -7.39
N LYS A 69 -4.98 -10.37 -6.99
CA LYS A 69 -4.24 -11.59 -7.32
C LYS A 69 -4.86 -12.88 -6.76
N LYS A 70 -5.68 -12.79 -5.70
CA LYS A 70 -6.44 -13.92 -5.16
C LYS A 70 -7.76 -14.15 -5.89
N GLU A 71 -8.40 -13.11 -6.42
CA GLU A 71 -9.61 -13.22 -7.23
C GLU A 71 -9.33 -13.79 -8.62
N ASP A 72 -8.22 -13.38 -9.25
CA ASP A 72 -7.78 -13.95 -10.54
C ASP A 72 -7.48 -15.45 -10.42
N LYS A 73 -7.00 -15.91 -9.25
CA LYS A 73 -6.80 -17.35 -8.98
C LYS A 73 -8.08 -18.15 -8.75
N LYS A 74 -9.20 -17.50 -8.44
CA LYS A 74 -10.47 -18.17 -8.13
C LYS A 74 -11.39 -18.27 -9.35
N THR A 75 -11.04 -17.59 -10.45
CA THR A 75 -11.78 -17.52 -11.70
C THR A 75 -11.04 -18.13 -12.89
N GLU A 76 -10.02 -18.96 -12.64
CA GLU A 76 -9.61 -19.97 -13.62
C GLU A 76 -10.61 -21.15 -13.61
N THR A 77 -11.91 -20.88 -13.75
CA THR A 77 -12.68 -21.73 -14.67
C THR A 77 -11.98 -21.55 -16.01
N PRO A 78 -11.42 -22.60 -16.62
CA PRO A 78 -10.84 -22.47 -17.94
C PRO A 78 -11.84 -21.71 -18.81
N SER A 79 -11.39 -20.63 -19.46
CA SER A 79 -12.21 -19.90 -20.43
C SER A 79 -12.94 -20.93 -21.31
N GLU A 80 -14.19 -20.69 -21.68
CA GLU A 80 -14.95 -21.62 -22.53
C GLU A 80 -14.14 -22.01 -23.78
N GLU A 81 -13.34 -21.08 -24.33
CA GLU A 81 -12.35 -21.36 -25.39
C GLU A 81 -11.36 -22.47 -25.02
N VAL A 82 -10.79 -22.45 -23.81
CA VAL A 82 -9.84 -23.48 -23.35
C VAL A 82 -10.54 -24.84 -23.18
N MET A 83 -11.82 -24.87 -22.80
CA MET A 83 -12.61 -26.10 -22.78
C MET A 83 -12.88 -26.62 -24.19
N TYR A 84 -13.35 -25.77 -25.11
CA TYR A 84 -13.56 -26.14 -26.51
C TYR A 84 -12.28 -26.62 -27.19
N LEU A 85 -11.14 -25.97 -26.93
CA LEU A 85 -9.85 -26.40 -27.48
C LEU A 85 -9.43 -27.79 -26.96
N LYS A 86 -9.74 -28.12 -25.71
CA LYS A 86 -9.51 -29.46 -25.14
C LYS A 86 -10.40 -30.51 -25.80
N GLU A 87 -11.68 -30.21 -25.96
CA GLU A 87 -12.65 -31.09 -26.60
C GLU A 87 -12.29 -31.34 -28.07
N ILE A 88 -11.92 -30.29 -28.82
CA ILE A 88 -11.42 -30.39 -30.20
C ILE A 88 -10.16 -31.25 -30.26
N ALA A 89 -9.22 -31.08 -29.33
CA ALA A 89 -7.99 -31.88 -29.28
C ALA A 89 -8.29 -33.38 -29.06
N GLU A 90 -9.25 -33.72 -28.20
CA GLU A 90 -9.69 -35.10 -27.98
C GLU A 90 -10.42 -35.68 -29.20
N LEU A 91 -11.32 -34.92 -29.82
CA LEU A 91 -12.04 -35.32 -31.02
C LEU A 91 -11.10 -35.60 -32.20
N LEU A 92 -10.08 -34.76 -32.38
CA LEU A 92 -9.07 -34.96 -33.42
C LEU A 92 -8.20 -36.20 -33.17
N LYS A 93 -7.94 -36.54 -31.91
CA LYS A 93 -7.18 -37.74 -31.55
C LYS A 93 -7.99 -39.01 -31.82
N LYS A 94 -9.28 -38.99 -31.47
CA LYS A 94 -10.23 -40.09 -31.70
C LYS A 94 -10.53 -40.35 -33.17
N ASN A 95 -10.47 -39.33 -34.02
CA ASN A 95 -10.69 -39.45 -35.47
C ASN A 95 -9.41 -39.83 -36.25
N LYS A 96 -8.25 -39.82 -35.58
CA LYS A 96 -6.97 -40.27 -36.15
C LYS A 96 -6.69 -41.76 -35.90
N GLU A 97 -7.48 -42.42 -35.05
CA GLU A 97 -7.51 -43.87 -34.86
C GLU A 97 -8.64 -44.49 -35.68
#